data_AF-A0A7S4FR83-F1
#
_entry.id   AF-A0A7S4FR83-F1
#
_cell.length_a   1.000
_cell.length_b   1.000
_cell.length_c   1.000
_cell.angle_alpha   90.00
_cell.angle_beta   90.00
_cell.angle_gamma   90.00
#
_symmetry.space_group_name_H-M   'P 1'
#
loop_
_entity.id
_entity.type
_entity.pdbx_description
1 polymer ?
#
loop_
_entity_poly.entity_id
_entity_poly.type
_entity_poly.pdbx_seq_one_letter_code
_entity_poly.pdbx_strand_id
1 'polypeptide(L)'
;MEFSSKETSTVSNDNTVRFTGTAAGYYDNRYWTMWKLPLFGCTDASQVLNEVAECRRAYPSCYIRLAAFDSVKQVQVMSFLVQKPGQTAAASSSTSYWAMAGTTGEKDMKVWNPIDNKKYETFSYLPALTD
;
A
#
# COMPACT_ATOMS: atom_id res chain seq x y z
N MET A 1 -5.55 2.15 -2.91
CA MET A 1 -4.40 2.99 -2.49
C MET A 1 -4.89 3.95 -1.44
N GLU A 2 -4.03 4.34 -0.51
CA GLU A 2 -4.40 5.23 0.58
C GLU A 2 -3.31 6.27 0.81
N PHE A 3 -3.69 7.44 1.30
CA PHE A 3 -2.77 8.53 1.60
C PHE A 3 -3.12 9.21 2.92
N SER A 4 -2.11 9.83 3.53
CA SER A 4 -2.24 10.55 4.79
C SER A 4 -1.26 11.71 4.85
N SER A 5 -1.67 12.78 5.52
CA SER A 5 -0.79 13.91 5.82
C SER A 5 0.28 13.48 6.82
N LYS A 6 1.33 14.30 7.00
CA LYS A 6 2.41 13.97 7.93
C LYS A 6 1.90 13.79 9.35
N GLU A 7 0.93 14.60 9.76
CA GLU A 7 0.36 14.66 11.11
C GLU A 7 -0.44 13.41 11.46
N THR A 8 -1.08 12.77 10.47
CA THR A 8 -1.95 11.60 10.66
C THR A 8 -1.34 10.30 10.13
N SER A 9 -0.06 10.32 9.76
CA SER A 9 0.60 9.17 9.12
C SER A 9 1.06 8.09 10.11
N THR A 10 1.18 8.42 11.39
CA THR A 10 1.68 7.54 12.44
C THR A 10 0.64 7.32 13.52
N VAL A 11 0.68 6.15 14.16
CA VAL A 11 -0.24 5.79 15.25
C VAL A 11 -0.20 6.84 16.37
N SER A 12 -1.37 7.18 16.90
CA SER A 12 -1.55 8.08 18.05
C SER A 12 -2.61 7.52 19.01
N ASN A 13 -2.89 8.23 20.09
CA ASN A 13 -3.91 7.91 21.08
C ASN A 13 -4.64 9.18 21.59
N ASP A 14 -4.66 10.25 20.80
CA ASP A 14 -5.31 11.52 21.15
C ASP A 14 -6.79 11.35 21.51
N ASN A 15 -7.50 10.42 20.87
CA ASN A 15 -8.93 10.18 21.13
C ASN A 15 -9.21 9.38 22.41
N THR A 16 -8.21 8.74 23.02
CA THR A 16 -8.42 7.89 24.20
C THR A 16 -8.85 8.70 25.42
N VAL A 17 -8.66 10.02 25.42
CA VAL A 17 -9.15 10.93 26.47
C VAL A 17 -10.67 10.88 26.63
N ARG A 18 -11.40 10.39 25.62
CA ARG A 18 -12.86 10.28 25.62
C ARG A 18 -13.36 8.94 26.16
N PHE A 19 -12.47 8.00 26.50
CA PHE A 19 -12.86 6.64 26.86
C PHE A 19 -13.05 6.52 28.37
N THR A 20 -14.12 5.85 28.78
CA THR A 20 -14.32 5.37 30.15
C THR A 20 -14.19 3.84 30.15
N GLY A 21 -12.95 3.34 30.21
CA GLY A 21 -12.68 1.90 30.14
C GLY A 21 -11.37 1.56 29.42
N THR A 22 -11.30 0.35 28.87
CA THR A 22 -10.11 -0.14 28.16
C THR A 22 -9.98 0.48 26.76
N ALA A 23 -8.74 0.85 26.38
CA ALA A 23 -8.36 1.23 25.02
C ALA A 23 -7.63 0.09 24.28
N ALA A 24 -7.70 -1.15 24.77
CA ALA A 24 -6.99 -2.28 24.18
C ALA A 24 -7.35 -2.48 22.70
N GLY A 25 -6.33 -2.51 21.84
CA GLY A 25 -6.49 -2.66 20.39
C GLY A 25 -6.97 -1.40 19.66
N TYR A 26 -7.12 -0.27 20.36
CA TYR A 26 -7.43 1.02 19.77
C TYR A 26 -6.16 1.86 19.59
N TYR A 27 -5.99 2.38 18.38
CA TYR A 27 -4.98 3.38 18.05
C TYR A 27 -5.57 4.31 16.99
N ASP A 28 -5.31 5.61 17.13
CA ASP A 28 -5.63 6.61 16.13
C ASP A 28 -4.77 6.40 14.88
N ASN A 29 -5.19 6.99 13.76
CA ASN A 29 -4.41 7.07 12.52
C ASN A 29 -4.07 5.73 11.85
N ARG A 30 -4.71 4.62 12.27
CA ARG A 30 -4.61 3.32 11.55
C ARG A 30 -5.23 3.39 10.15
N TYR A 31 -6.37 4.08 10.05
CA TYR A 31 -7.08 4.30 8.80
C TYR A 31 -6.58 5.58 8.12
N TRP A 32 -6.30 5.46 6.82
CA TRP A 32 -5.87 6.55 5.96
C TRP A 32 -6.97 6.86 4.94
N THR A 33 -6.86 8.03 4.29
CA THR A 33 -7.84 8.43 3.27
C THR A 33 -7.66 7.59 2.02
N MET A 34 -8.75 7.00 1.54
CA MET A 34 -8.72 6.21 0.31
C MET A 34 -8.54 7.11 -0.92
N TRP A 35 -7.66 6.70 -1.84
CA TRP A 35 -7.58 7.29 -3.17
C TRP A 35 -8.53 6.53 -4.11
N LYS A 36 -9.54 7.25 -4.61
CA LYS A 36 -10.61 6.70 -5.47
C LYS A 36 -11.23 5.43 -4.84
N LEU A 37 -11.41 4.38 -5.64
CA LEU A 37 -11.92 3.07 -5.22
C LEU A 37 -10.83 2.00 -5.41
N PRO A 38 -10.95 0.84 -4.74
CA PRO A 38 -10.14 -0.32 -5.09
C PRO A 38 -10.26 -0.64 -6.59
N LEU A 39 -9.13 -0.95 -7.23
CA LEU A 39 -9.07 -1.29 -8.65
C LEU A 39 -9.57 -2.72 -8.89
N PHE A 40 -10.88 -2.94 -8.74
CA PHE A 40 -11.50 -4.25 -8.94
C PHE A 40 -11.30 -4.77 -10.37
N GLY A 41 -10.90 -6.03 -10.50
CA GLY A 41 -10.67 -6.66 -11.81
C GLY A 41 -9.45 -6.14 -12.57
N CYS A 42 -8.62 -5.28 -11.96
CA CYS A 42 -7.36 -4.86 -12.55
C CYS A 42 -6.46 -6.08 -12.74
N THR A 43 -5.97 -6.29 -13.96
CA THR A 43 -4.99 -7.33 -14.32
C THR A 43 -3.69 -6.73 -14.88
N ASP A 44 -3.68 -5.42 -15.11
CA ASP A 44 -2.58 -4.68 -15.71
C ASP A 44 -1.89 -3.79 -14.67
N ALA A 45 -0.58 -4.01 -14.46
CA ALA A 45 0.22 -3.25 -13.51
C ALA A 45 0.37 -1.78 -13.91
N SER A 46 0.33 -1.46 -15.21
CA SER A 46 0.42 -0.08 -15.70
C SER A 46 -0.71 0.80 -15.19
N GLN A 47 -1.93 0.27 -15.03
CA GLN A 47 -3.05 1.00 -14.44
C GLN A 47 -2.77 1.40 -12.98
N VAL A 48 -2.19 0.49 -12.19
CA VAL A 48 -1.81 0.76 -10.80
C VAL A 48 -0.74 1.85 -10.74
N LEU A 49 0.29 1.76 -11.59
CA LEU A 49 1.38 2.75 -11.64
C LEU A 49 0.88 4.14 -12.07
N ASN A 50 -0.04 4.20 -13.02
CA ASN A 50 -0.68 5.45 -13.45
C ASN A 50 -1.45 6.09 -12.29
N GLU A 51 -2.25 5.30 -11.55
CA GLU A 51 -2.97 5.81 -10.39
C GLU A 51 -2.02 6.30 -9.28
N VAL A 52 -0.91 5.59 -9.05
CA VAL A 52 0.14 6.05 -8.12
C VAL A 52 0.64 7.42 -8.57
N ALA A 53 1.07 7.57 -9.83
CA ALA A 53 1.58 8.83 -10.36
C ALA A 53 0.57 9.99 -10.20
N GLU A 54 -0.70 9.73 -10.48
CA GLU A 54 -1.78 10.72 -10.32
C GLU A 54 -1.99 11.12 -8.86
N CYS A 55 -1.97 10.16 -7.93
CA CYS A 55 -2.06 10.45 -6.49
C CYS A 55 -0.83 11.22 -5.97
N ARG A 56 0.38 10.89 -6.45
CA ARG A 56 1.60 11.64 -6.13
C ARG A 56 1.49 13.10 -6.58
N ARG A 57 0.95 13.33 -7.78
CA ARG A 57 0.74 14.64 -8.37
C ARG A 57 -0.30 15.47 -7.61
N ALA A 58 -1.40 14.84 -7.18
CA ALA A 58 -2.45 15.50 -6.40
C ALA A 58 -2.02 15.81 -4.95
N TYR A 59 -1.24 14.91 -4.34
CA TYR A 59 -0.82 14.99 -2.93
C TYR A 59 0.70 14.81 -2.76
N PRO A 60 1.51 15.78 -3.22
CA PRO A 60 2.98 15.66 -3.19
C PRO A 60 3.58 15.70 -1.78
N SER A 61 2.87 16.29 -0.81
CA SER A 61 3.30 16.42 0.58
C SER A 61 2.69 15.36 1.51
N CYS A 62 2.07 14.31 0.96
CA CYS A 62 1.49 13.22 1.73
C CYS A 62 2.34 11.95 1.69
N TYR A 63 2.16 11.11 2.71
CA TYR A 63 2.51 9.70 2.61
C TYR A 63 1.50 8.98 1.74
N ILE A 64 1.96 8.07 0.89
CA ILE A 64 1.08 7.24 0.05
C ILE A 64 1.49 5.79 0.23
N ARG A 65 0.53 4.92 0.53
CA ARG A 65 0.72 3.48 0.62
C ARG A 65 -0.16 2.74 -0.38
N LEU A 66 0.39 1.69 -0.95
CA LEU A 66 -0.39 0.70 -1.69
C LEU A 66 -0.90 -0.34 -0.70
N ALA A 67 -2.14 -0.76 -0.90
CA ALA A 67 -2.80 -1.80 -0.14
C ALA A 67 -3.50 -2.75 -1.12
N ALA A 68 -3.39 -4.06 -0.87
CA ALA A 68 -4.06 -5.10 -1.65
C ALA A 68 -4.94 -5.95 -0.73
N PHE A 69 -6.10 -6.34 -1.24
CA PHE A 69 -7.13 -7.05 -0.49
C PHE A 69 -7.43 -8.39 -1.15
N ASP A 70 -7.63 -9.42 -0.32
CA ASP A 70 -8.14 -10.72 -0.73
C ASP A 70 -9.66 -10.73 -0.49
N SER A 71 -10.43 -10.92 -1.55
CA SER A 71 -11.90 -10.89 -1.50
C SER A 71 -12.51 -12.15 -0.88
N VAL A 72 -11.79 -13.26 -0.86
CA VAL A 72 -12.23 -14.53 -0.25
C VAL A 72 -12.00 -14.49 1.25
N LYS A 73 -10.78 -14.10 1.67
CA LYS A 73 -10.43 -13.96 3.10
C LYS A 73 -10.98 -12.68 3.74
N GLN A 74 -11.44 -11.74 2.91
CA GLN A 74 -11.95 -10.43 3.33
C GLN A 74 -10.96 -9.65 4.20
N VAL A 75 -9.67 -9.66 3.82
CA VAL A 75 -8.60 -9.01 4.58
C VAL A 75 -7.60 -8.31 3.67
N GLN A 76 -6.95 -7.26 4.18
CA GLN A 76 -5.77 -6.69 3.55
C GLN A 76 -4.61 -7.68 3.65
N VAL A 77 -4.06 -8.10 2.52
CA VAL A 77 -2.99 -9.11 2.45
C VAL A 77 -1.61 -8.50 2.19
N MET A 78 -1.54 -7.27 1.67
CA MET A 78 -0.29 -6.56 1.44
C MET A 78 -0.50 -5.07 1.68
N SER A 79 0.50 -4.43 2.29
CA SER A 79 0.55 -2.97 2.41
C SER A 79 1.99 -2.48 2.53
N PHE A 80 2.37 -1.52 1.69
CA PHE A 80 3.71 -0.92 1.74
C PHE A 80 3.68 0.52 1.24
N LEU A 81 4.65 1.31 1.71
CA LEU A 81 4.75 2.72 1.38
C LEU A 81 5.37 2.92 -0.01
N VAL A 82 4.76 3.80 -0.81
CA VAL A 82 5.24 4.17 -2.14
C VAL A 82 5.67 5.63 -2.25
N GLN A 83 5.30 6.49 -1.30
CA GLN A 83 5.78 7.88 -1.24
C GLN A 83 5.98 8.32 0.21
N LYS A 84 7.10 9.00 0.48
CA LYS A 84 7.29 9.85 1.66
C LYS A 84 7.22 11.32 1.24
N PRO A 85 6.62 12.19 2.06
CA PRO A 85 6.63 13.63 1.79
C PRO A 85 8.06 14.16 1.77
N GLY A 86 8.37 15.02 0.79
CA GLY A 86 9.71 15.58 0.59
C GLY A 86 10.65 14.75 -0.30
N GLN A 87 10.23 13.55 -0.74
CA GLN A 87 10.89 12.85 -1.85
C GLN A 87 10.33 13.36 -3.19
N THR A 88 10.71 14.57 -3.60
CA THR A 88 10.50 14.98 -5.00
C THR A 88 11.57 14.29 -5.86
N ALA A 89 11.18 13.79 -7.04
CA ALA A 89 12.04 13.03 -7.96
C ALA A 89 13.33 13.79 -8.40
N ALA A 90 13.45 15.09 -8.09
CA ALA A 90 14.61 15.92 -8.40
C ALA A 90 15.68 15.95 -7.29
N ALA A 91 15.42 15.40 -6.09
CA ALA A 91 16.33 15.46 -4.94
C ALA A 91 17.10 14.16 -4.64
N SER A 92 17.01 13.13 -5.49
CA SER A 92 17.80 11.91 -5.33
C SER A 92 19.21 12.04 -5.95
N SER A 93 19.99 13.01 -5.49
CA SER A 93 21.45 13.05 -5.72
C SER A 93 22.25 12.39 -4.57
N SER A 94 21.58 11.58 -3.76
CA SER A 94 22.22 10.81 -2.70
C SER A 94 21.58 9.43 -2.63
N THR A 95 22.32 8.45 -3.12
CA THR A 95 22.04 7.02 -3.02
C THR A 95 21.65 6.66 -1.59
N SER A 96 20.35 6.54 -1.33
CA SER A 96 19.84 5.98 -0.09
C SER A 96 19.38 4.56 -0.36
N TYR A 97 20.21 3.62 0.11
CA TYR A 97 20.13 2.17 -0.05
C TYR A 97 18.93 1.50 0.66
N TRP A 98 17.81 2.20 0.82
CA TRP A 98 16.55 1.63 1.31
C TRP A 98 15.38 1.81 0.33
N ALA A 99 15.62 2.39 -0.85
CA ALA A 99 14.68 2.35 -1.96
C ALA A 99 14.52 0.89 -2.41
N MET A 100 13.44 0.23 -1.93
CA MET A 100 12.87 -1.04 -2.38
C MET A 100 13.67 -1.68 -3.54
N ALA A 101 14.72 -2.42 -3.20
CA ALA A 101 15.43 -3.26 -4.15
C ALA A 101 14.50 -4.40 -4.54
N GLY A 102 13.66 -4.20 -5.55
CA GLY A 102 12.77 -5.26 -6.01
C GLY A 102 11.67 -4.88 -7.00
N THR A 103 11.35 -3.62 -7.25
CA THR A 103 10.31 -3.27 -8.24
C THR A 103 10.64 -1.96 -8.94
N THR A 104 11.51 -2.00 -9.94
CA THR A 104 11.85 -0.82 -10.77
C THR A 104 11.17 -0.87 -12.14
N GLY A 105 10.33 -1.86 -12.42
CA GLY A 105 9.49 -1.87 -13.62
C GLY A 105 8.15 -2.57 -13.45
N GLU A 106 7.22 -2.26 -14.36
CA GLU A 106 5.95 -2.98 -14.60
C GLU A 106 6.10 -4.51 -14.57
N LYS A 107 7.27 -4.99 -15.01
CA LYS A 107 7.72 -6.39 -15.09
C LYS A 107 7.82 -7.09 -13.74
N ASP A 108 8.04 -6.33 -12.66
CA ASP A 108 8.25 -6.85 -11.31
C ASP A 108 6.94 -6.85 -10.49
N MET A 109 5.87 -6.27 -11.04
CA MET A 109 4.56 -6.15 -10.42
C MET A 109 3.62 -7.24 -10.97
N LYS A 110 3.47 -8.34 -10.24
CA LYS A 110 2.49 -9.38 -10.59
C LYS A 110 1.12 -9.03 -10.00
N VAL A 111 0.09 -9.02 -10.85
CA VAL A 111 -1.31 -8.89 -10.45
C VAL A 111 -1.92 -10.27 -10.27
N TRP A 112 -2.58 -10.50 -9.13
CA TRP A 112 -3.13 -11.82 -8.78
C TRP A 112 -4.36 -12.16 -9.63
N ASN A 113 -4.37 -13.34 -10.25
CA ASN A 113 -5.54 -13.82 -11.01
C ASN A 113 -6.48 -14.63 -10.09
N PRO A 114 -7.75 -14.24 -9.92
CA PRO A 114 -8.67 -14.88 -8.97
C PRO A 114 -9.31 -16.20 -9.45
N ILE A 115 -9.05 -16.65 -10.68
CA ILE A 115 -9.67 -17.85 -11.28
C ILE A 115 -8.65 -19.00 -11.35
N ASP A 116 -9.04 -20.19 -10.88
CA ASP A 116 -8.29 -21.47 -10.91
C ASP A 116 -6.97 -21.55 -10.12
N ASN A 117 -6.80 -20.74 -9.07
CA ASN A 117 -5.59 -20.82 -8.26
C ASN A 117 -5.69 -21.93 -7.20
N LYS A 118 -4.87 -22.98 -7.34
CA LYS A 118 -4.86 -24.15 -6.43
C LYS A 118 -4.22 -23.91 -5.06
N LYS A 119 -3.57 -22.76 -4.80
CA LYS A 119 -2.80 -22.56 -3.56
C LYS A 119 -3.04 -21.20 -2.91
N TYR A 120 -3.66 -21.26 -1.74
CA TYR A 120 -3.57 -20.21 -0.72
C TYR A 120 -2.18 -20.31 -0.09
N GLU A 121 -1.28 -19.33 -0.29
CA GLU A 121 -0.26 -18.97 0.72
C GLU A 121 0.62 -17.77 0.33
N THR A 122 1.12 -17.11 1.38
CA THR A 122 1.78 -15.80 1.50
C THR A 122 3.18 -15.70 0.85
N PHE A 123 3.48 -16.52 -0.16
CA PHE A 123 4.78 -16.55 -0.85
C PHE A 123 4.64 -16.82 -2.36
N SER A 124 3.78 -16.05 -3.04
CA SER A 124 3.49 -16.16 -4.48
C SER A 124 4.65 -15.76 -5.42
N TYR A 125 5.86 -15.56 -4.89
CA TYR A 125 7.07 -15.37 -5.68
C TYR A 125 7.67 -16.68 -6.21
N LEU A 126 7.22 -17.84 -5.72
CA LEU A 126 7.71 -19.13 -6.18
C LEU A 126 7.00 -19.57 -7.47
N PRO A 127 7.73 -20.16 -8.44
CA PRO A 127 7.10 -20.78 -9.60
C PRO A 127 6.14 -21.88 -9.16
N ALA A 128 5.10 -22.13 -9.98
CA ALA A 128 4.15 -23.21 -9.72
C ALA A 128 4.90 -24.53 -9.58
N LEU A 129 4.68 -25.23 -8.45
CA LEU A 129 5.20 -26.58 -8.28
C LEU A 129 4.49 -27.50 -9.27
N THR A 130 5.23 -28.07 -10.22
CA THR A 130 4.81 -29.24 -10.97
C THR A 130 4.86 -30.46 -10.06
N ASP A 131 3.96 -31.43 -10.28
CA ASP A 131 4.00 -32.73 -9.59
C ASP A 131 5.36 -33.43 -9.74
#